data_AF-A0A3D3W7A9-F1
#
_entry.id   AF-A0A3D3W7A9-F1
#
_cell.length_a   1.000
_cell.length_b   1.000
_cell.length_c   1.000
_cell.angle_alpha   90.00
_cell.angle_beta   90.00
_cell.angle_gamma   90.00
#
_symmetry.space_group_name_H-M   'P 1'
#
loop_
_entity.id
_entity.type
_entity.pdbx_description
1 polymer ?
#
loop_
_entity_poly.entity_id
_entity_poly.type
_entity_poly.pdbx_seq_one_letter_code
_entity_poly.pdbx_strand_id
1 'polypeptide(L)'
;WLDLVRYAESTANDANAVMGHAWRYRNYVIDAFNNDLPYDQFLIEQLAGDLLPPVESVAVNTRRVIATGYLMIGPKALAETDKEQSRLDIVDDQIDVTGRAMLGLTLACARCHDHKFDAIRATDYYALAGIFRSTEPFQNEVRNATMWWEFPVPQGAGAEPIVVMAPKEAQPRNLRVHLRGNRFTLGKIVPRAPPGIIEAVSPAEHSAPIINPHQLSSGRLELARWIASPENPLTPRVLVNRVWQLHFGRGIVGTPDNFGTRGELPTNPVLLDWLTAQFVESGWSMKALHRLIVLSASYRMQNQETVSHSAGVPLQAQLSIYAV
;
A
#
# COMPACT_ATOMS: atom_id res chain seq x y z
N TRP A 1 5.49 -5.14 -7.50
CA TRP A 1 5.15 -3.92 -6.73
C TRP A 1 4.69 -2.80 -7.63
N LEU A 2 5.48 -2.37 -8.62
CA LEU A 2 5.15 -1.25 -9.51
C LEU A 2 3.77 -1.40 -10.19
N ASP A 3 3.42 -2.62 -10.62
CA ASP A 3 2.10 -2.91 -11.20
C ASP A 3 0.96 -2.72 -10.18
N LEU A 4 1.18 -3.12 -8.91
CA LEU A 4 0.19 -3.01 -7.84
C LEU A 4 -0.13 -1.55 -7.50
N VAL A 5 0.86 -0.67 -7.64
CA VAL A 5 0.75 0.75 -7.30
C VAL A 5 0.47 1.63 -8.52
N ARG A 6 0.07 1.00 -9.64
CA ARG A 6 -0.32 1.68 -10.88
C ARG A 6 0.78 2.62 -11.38
N TYR A 7 2.04 2.20 -11.26
CA TYR A 7 3.16 3.02 -11.70
C TYR A 7 3.08 3.33 -13.19
N ALA A 8 3.08 4.62 -13.50
CA ALA A 8 3.25 5.17 -14.83
C ALA A 8 4.00 6.49 -14.73
N GLU A 9 4.72 6.85 -15.80
CA GLU A 9 5.36 8.17 -15.93
C GLU A 9 4.38 9.21 -16.50
N SER A 10 3.06 8.95 -16.39
CA SER A 10 2.02 9.85 -16.89
C SER A 10 0.73 9.77 -16.06
N THR A 11 -0.13 10.79 -16.20
CA THR A 11 -1.40 10.94 -15.45
C THR A 11 -2.57 10.11 -15.96
N ALA A 12 -2.43 9.41 -17.10
CA ALA A 12 -3.34 8.38 -17.63
C ALA A 12 -4.86 8.63 -17.43
N ASN A 13 -5.33 9.86 -17.69
CA ASN A 13 -6.73 10.25 -17.53
C ASN A 13 -7.19 11.20 -18.65
N ASP A 14 -7.76 12.37 -18.34
CA ASP A 14 -8.26 13.36 -19.31
C ASP A 14 -7.16 14.05 -20.13
N ALA A 15 -5.94 14.07 -19.60
CA ALA A 15 -4.73 14.48 -20.27
C ALA A 15 -3.61 13.50 -19.92
N ASN A 16 -2.82 13.10 -20.93
CA ASN A 16 -1.62 12.28 -20.75
C ASN A 16 -0.40 13.18 -20.52
N ALA A 17 -0.36 13.88 -19.39
CA ALA A 17 0.81 14.67 -19.02
C ALA A 17 1.91 13.75 -18.47
N VAL A 18 3.16 14.07 -18.80
CA VAL A 18 4.33 13.32 -18.36
C VAL A 18 4.75 13.78 -16.95
N MET A 19 4.87 12.83 -16.02
CA MET A 19 5.43 13.04 -14.69
C MET A 19 6.97 12.95 -14.75
N GLY A 20 7.63 14.07 -15.06
CA GLY A 20 9.07 14.13 -15.37
C GLY A 20 10.02 13.56 -14.31
N HIS A 21 9.57 13.45 -13.05
CA HIS A 21 10.35 12.92 -11.94
C HIS A 21 9.81 11.61 -11.34
N ALA A 22 8.77 10.99 -11.92
CA ALA A 22 8.20 9.73 -11.44
C ALA A 22 9.21 8.57 -11.46
N TRP A 23 10.15 8.57 -12.40
CA TRP A 23 11.22 7.57 -12.51
C TRP A 23 12.05 7.40 -11.23
N ARG A 24 12.15 8.44 -10.40
CA ARG A 24 12.87 8.36 -9.12
C ARG A 24 12.19 7.40 -8.16
N TYR A 25 10.86 7.39 -8.12
CA TYR A 25 10.10 6.43 -7.31
C TYR A 25 10.31 5.00 -7.83
N ARG A 26 10.29 4.79 -9.16
CA ARG A 26 10.61 3.47 -9.74
C ARG A 26 11.99 2.98 -9.30
N ASN A 27 13.01 3.83 -9.43
CA ASN A 27 14.37 3.48 -9.05
C ASN A 27 14.46 3.21 -7.54
N TYR A 28 13.80 4.02 -6.70
CA TYR A 28 13.69 3.75 -5.26
C TYR A 28 13.12 2.35 -4.98
N VAL A 29 12.03 1.95 -5.65
CA VAL A 29 11.44 0.61 -5.47
C VAL A 29 12.43 -0.48 -5.86
N ILE A 30 13.10 -0.34 -7.01
CA ILE A 30 14.12 -1.29 -7.47
C ILE A 30 15.26 -1.40 -6.46
N ASP A 31 15.80 -0.26 -6.03
CA ASP A 31 16.93 -0.21 -5.08
C ASP A 31 16.54 -0.73 -3.70
N ALA A 32 15.31 -0.47 -3.24
CA ALA A 32 14.81 -0.97 -1.96
C ALA A 32 14.81 -2.51 -1.92
N PHE A 33 14.25 -3.17 -2.94
CA PHE A 33 14.24 -4.63 -3.01
C PHE A 33 15.64 -5.21 -3.28
N ASN A 34 16.44 -4.58 -4.14
CA ASN A 34 17.81 -5.03 -4.44
C ASN A 34 18.72 -4.96 -3.21
N ASN A 35 18.55 -3.95 -2.36
CA ASN A 35 19.31 -3.80 -1.12
C ASN A 35 18.66 -4.52 0.08
N ASP A 36 17.55 -5.22 -0.14
CA ASP A 36 16.78 -5.91 0.90
C ASP A 36 16.39 -4.99 2.06
N LEU A 37 15.93 -3.77 1.72
CA LEU A 37 15.32 -2.88 2.69
C LEU A 37 14.16 -3.63 3.38
N PRO A 38 14.11 -3.67 4.73
CA PRO A 38 13.02 -4.30 5.46
C PRO A 38 11.67 -3.81 4.94
N TYR A 39 10.76 -4.73 4.66
CA TYR A 39 9.51 -4.39 3.98
C TYR A 39 8.59 -3.51 4.83
N ASP A 40 8.62 -3.66 6.15
CA ASP A 40 7.96 -2.74 7.10
C ASP A 40 8.47 -1.30 6.93
N GLN A 41 9.79 -1.10 6.90
CA GLN A 41 10.40 0.21 6.64
C GLN A 41 10.04 0.73 5.24
N PHE A 42 10.02 -0.13 4.23
CA PHE A 42 9.57 0.21 2.89
C PHE A 42 8.13 0.75 2.91
N LEU A 43 7.19 0.07 3.57
CA LEU A 43 5.80 0.54 3.70
C LEU A 43 5.68 1.87 4.46
N ILE A 44 6.47 2.05 5.52
CA ILE A 44 6.50 3.31 6.27
C ILE A 44 6.92 4.47 5.38
N GLU A 45 7.95 4.27 4.57
CA GLU A 45 8.49 5.30 3.70
C GLU A 45 7.53 5.68 2.56
N GLN A 46 6.80 4.70 2.03
CA GLN A 46 5.78 4.91 0.99
C GLN A 46 4.70 5.90 1.43
N LEU A 47 4.24 5.76 2.67
CA LEU A 47 3.12 6.54 3.21
C LEU A 47 3.55 7.80 3.96
N ALA A 48 4.74 7.80 4.57
CA ALA A 48 5.15 8.83 5.51
C ALA A 48 6.67 9.06 5.57
N GLY A 49 7.43 8.70 4.54
CA GLY A 49 8.89 8.88 4.54
C GLY A 49 9.32 10.35 4.71
N ASP A 50 8.57 11.28 4.12
CA ASP A 50 8.76 12.73 4.27
C ASP A 50 8.51 13.25 5.70
N LEU A 51 7.79 12.48 6.53
CA LEU A 51 7.45 12.82 7.91
C LEU A 51 8.41 12.17 8.94
N LEU A 52 9.33 11.32 8.51
CA LEU A 52 10.30 10.71 9.40
C LEU A 52 11.32 11.75 9.89
N PRO A 53 11.74 11.71 11.16
CA PRO A 53 12.81 12.58 11.66
C PRO A 53 14.07 12.47 10.78
N PRO A 54 14.69 13.60 10.40
CA PRO A 54 15.88 13.58 9.58
C PRO A 54 17.03 12.91 10.34
N VAL A 55 17.81 12.11 9.63
CA VAL A 55 19.06 11.52 10.11
C VAL A 55 20.26 12.22 9.49
N GLU A 56 21.47 11.90 9.93
CA GLU A 56 22.70 12.51 9.39
C GLU A 56 22.90 12.23 7.89
N SER A 57 22.45 11.06 7.42
CA SER A 57 22.60 10.67 6.02
C SER A 57 21.60 11.42 5.11
N VAL A 58 22.12 12.35 4.32
CA VAL A 58 21.38 13.05 3.25
C VAL A 58 20.75 12.05 2.28
N ALA A 59 21.47 10.99 1.92
CA ALA A 59 20.96 9.95 1.02
C ALA A 59 19.72 9.25 1.59
N VAL A 60 19.72 8.92 2.89
CA VAL A 60 18.56 8.32 3.57
C VAL A 60 17.38 9.27 3.60
N ASN A 61 17.59 10.54 3.99
CA ASN A 61 16.51 11.53 4.02
C ASN A 61 15.90 11.75 2.64
N THR A 62 16.75 11.89 1.62
CA THR A 62 16.34 12.07 0.22
C THR A 62 15.52 10.88 -0.28
N ARG A 63 15.99 9.65 -0.01
CA ARG A 63 15.31 8.41 -0.36
C ARG A 63 13.91 8.32 0.27
N ARG A 64 13.78 8.70 1.54
CA ARG A 64 12.49 8.71 2.26
C ARG A 64 11.49 9.68 1.64
N VAL A 65 11.94 10.85 1.18
CA VAL A 65 11.07 11.77 0.44
C VAL A 65 10.67 11.17 -0.92
N ILE A 66 11.61 10.61 -1.69
CA ILE A 66 11.31 9.96 -2.98
C ILE A 66 10.26 8.84 -2.83
N ALA A 67 10.33 8.07 -1.75
CA ALA A 67 9.40 6.97 -1.48
C ALA A 67 7.92 7.42 -1.46
N THR A 68 7.67 8.65 -0.98
CA THR A 68 6.33 9.23 -0.90
C THR A 68 5.75 9.63 -2.27
N GLY A 69 6.55 9.52 -3.34
CA GLY A 69 6.04 9.52 -4.71
C GLY A 69 4.92 8.49 -4.94
N TYR A 70 4.83 7.45 -4.11
CA TYR A 70 3.67 6.56 -3.97
C TYR A 70 2.33 7.30 -3.93
N LEU A 71 2.23 8.35 -3.11
CA LEU A 71 1.01 9.15 -2.93
C LEU A 71 0.71 10.06 -4.12
N MET A 72 1.68 10.22 -5.01
CA MET A 72 1.63 11.13 -6.15
C MET A 72 1.36 10.39 -7.47
N ILE A 73 1.72 9.12 -7.57
CA ILE A 73 1.48 8.29 -8.75
C ILE A 73 0.00 7.90 -8.84
N GLY A 74 -0.46 7.69 -10.07
CA GLY A 74 -1.83 7.26 -10.37
C GLY A 74 -2.58 8.27 -11.24
N PRO A 75 -3.81 7.91 -11.66
CA PRO A 75 -4.60 8.74 -12.56
C PRO A 75 -4.89 10.13 -11.98
N LYS A 76 -4.76 11.19 -12.80
CA LYS A 76 -5.12 12.57 -12.39
C LYS A 76 -5.88 13.27 -13.50
N ALA A 77 -7.10 13.71 -13.19
CA ALA A 77 -7.88 14.56 -14.09
C ALA A 77 -7.35 16.01 -14.00
N LEU A 78 -6.49 16.40 -14.94
CA LEU A 78 -5.81 17.69 -14.93
C LEU A 78 -6.72 18.84 -15.41
N ALA A 79 -7.71 18.52 -16.23
CA ALA A 79 -8.70 19.45 -16.74
C ALA A 79 -9.94 19.56 -15.82
N GLU A 80 -10.01 18.75 -14.75
CA GLU A 80 -11.09 18.86 -13.76
C GLU A 80 -11.10 20.25 -13.13
N THR A 81 -12.19 20.99 -13.35
CA THR A 81 -12.36 22.36 -12.88
C THR A 81 -12.80 22.41 -11.42
N ASP A 82 -13.47 21.36 -10.93
CA ASP A 82 -13.83 21.19 -9.53
C ASP A 82 -12.67 20.59 -8.74
N LYS A 83 -11.85 21.48 -8.17
CA LYS A 83 -10.64 21.08 -7.43
C LYS A 83 -10.95 20.31 -6.15
N GLU A 84 -12.14 20.47 -5.56
CA GLU A 84 -12.52 19.63 -4.42
C GLU A 84 -12.84 18.20 -4.87
N GLN A 85 -13.54 18.03 -5.99
CA GLN A 85 -13.75 16.71 -6.59
C GLN A 85 -12.42 16.04 -6.95
N SER A 86 -11.53 16.75 -7.64
CA SER A 86 -10.20 16.24 -8.04
C SER A 86 -9.39 15.72 -6.84
N ARG A 87 -9.37 16.46 -5.72
CA ARG A 87 -8.68 16.01 -4.49
C ARG A 87 -9.35 14.80 -3.86
N LEU A 88 -10.67 14.72 -3.85
CA LEU A 88 -11.40 13.58 -3.32
C LEU A 88 -11.16 12.31 -4.15
N ASP A 89 -11.04 12.44 -5.46
CA ASP A 89 -10.75 11.30 -6.34
C ASP A 89 -9.30 10.81 -6.19
N ILE A 90 -8.33 11.70 -5.96
CA ILE A 90 -6.98 11.29 -5.55
C ILE A 90 -6.98 10.57 -4.21
N VAL A 91 -7.73 11.07 -3.23
CA VAL A 91 -7.84 10.41 -1.91
C VAL A 91 -8.48 9.03 -2.05
N ASP A 92 -9.51 8.89 -2.89
CA ASP A 92 -10.15 7.61 -3.17
C ASP A 92 -9.15 6.62 -3.81
N ASP A 93 -8.38 7.10 -4.79
CA ASP A 93 -7.34 6.33 -5.46
C ASP A 93 -6.25 5.86 -4.48
N GLN A 94 -5.81 6.74 -3.58
CA GLN A 94 -4.84 6.44 -2.50
C GLN A 94 -5.38 5.40 -1.52
N ILE A 95 -6.65 5.49 -1.13
CA ILE A 95 -7.32 4.52 -0.26
C ILE A 95 -7.43 3.16 -0.93
N ASP A 96 -7.83 3.12 -2.21
CA ASP A 96 -7.99 1.87 -2.96
C ASP A 96 -6.66 1.12 -3.09
N VAL A 97 -5.57 1.80 -3.49
CA VAL A 97 -4.26 1.16 -3.63
C VAL A 97 -3.66 0.77 -2.30
N THR A 98 -3.77 1.61 -1.26
CA THR A 98 -3.25 1.29 0.07
C THR A 98 -4.00 0.07 0.62
N GLY A 99 -5.33 0.08 0.51
CA GLY A 99 -6.19 -1.03 0.93
C GLY A 99 -5.83 -2.34 0.23
N ARG A 100 -5.77 -2.37 -1.10
CA ARG A 100 -5.50 -3.61 -1.85
C ARG A 100 -4.06 -4.07 -1.74
N ALA A 101 -3.09 -3.16 -1.94
CA ALA A 101 -1.68 -3.53 -2.03
C ALA A 101 -1.10 -3.92 -0.66
N MET A 102 -1.49 -3.21 0.41
CA MET A 102 -0.88 -3.38 1.73
C MET A 102 -1.76 -4.16 2.73
N LEU A 103 -3.09 -4.14 2.58
CA LEU A 103 -4.02 -4.82 3.50
C LEU A 103 -4.85 -5.92 2.82
N GLY A 104 -4.81 -6.04 1.49
CA GLY A 104 -5.66 -6.98 0.76
C GLY A 104 -7.15 -6.69 0.95
N LEU A 105 -7.54 -5.43 1.15
CA LEU A 105 -8.93 -5.02 1.41
C LEU A 105 -9.43 -4.02 0.37
N THR A 106 -10.72 -4.11 0.03
CA THR A 106 -11.39 -3.20 -0.91
C THR A 106 -12.05 -2.01 -0.19
N LEU A 107 -11.23 -1.21 0.52
CA LEU A 107 -11.70 -0.12 1.38
C LEU A 107 -12.50 0.95 0.64
N ALA A 108 -12.16 1.24 -0.62
CA ALA A 108 -12.83 2.27 -1.43
C ALA A 108 -14.32 1.97 -1.72
N CYS A 109 -14.73 0.69 -1.67
CA CYS A 109 -16.13 0.31 -1.82
C CYS A 109 -17.02 0.91 -0.71
N ALA A 110 -16.46 1.27 0.44
CA ALA A 110 -17.21 1.90 1.53
C ALA A 110 -17.45 3.42 1.34
N ARG A 111 -16.96 4.02 0.25
CA ARG A 111 -17.16 5.45 -0.08
C ARG A 111 -18.65 5.84 -0.08
N CYS A 112 -19.50 4.98 -0.63
CA CYS A 112 -20.91 5.32 -0.84
C CYS A 112 -21.83 4.77 0.26
N HIS A 113 -21.52 3.61 0.82
CA HIS A 113 -22.30 2.94 1.84
C HIS A 113 -21.41 2.02 2.66
N ASP A 114 -21.87 1.58 3.84
CA ASP A 114 -21.18 0.54 4.59
C ASP A 114 -20.99 -0.68 3.70
N HIS A 115 -19.76 -1.19 3.64
CA HIS A 115 -19.42 -2.29 2.76
C HIS A 115 -20.38 -3.46 2.97
N LYS A 116 -20.83 -4.05 1.86
CA LYS A 116 -21.99 -4.96 1.89
C LYS A 116 -21.76 -6.25 2.69
N PHE A 117 -20.51 -6.69 2.81
CA PHE A 117 -20.16 -8.01 3.37
C PHE A 117 -19.13 -7.91 4.49
N ASP A 118 -18.00 -7.26 4.21
CA ASP A 118 -17.01 -6.93 5.23
C ASP A 118 -17.51 -5.84 6.17
N ALA A 119 -17.08 -5.90 7.43
CA ALA A 119 -17.36 -4.90 8.46
C ALA A 119 -16.54 -3.61 8.25
N ILE A 120 -16.58 -3.03 7.04
CA ILE A 120 -16.03 -1.71 6.70
C ILE A 120 -17.20 -0.74 6.66
N ARG A 121 -17.29 0.18 7.62
CA ARG A 121 -18.30 1.23 7.57
C ARG A 121 -17.84 2.35 6.67
N ALA A 122 -18.79 3.10 6.11
CA ALA A 122 -18.50 4.35 5.41
C ALA A 122 -17.72 5.31 6.32
N THR A 123 -17.98 5.29 7.63
CA THR A 123 -17.19 6.10 8.58
C THR A 123 -15.71 5.72 8.61
N ASP A 124 -15.36 4.44 8.42
CA ASP A 124 -13.97 4.01 8.42
C ASP A 124 -13.25 4.51 7.14
N TYR A 125 -13.95 4.51 6.00
CA TYR A 125 -13.49 5.17 4.77
C TYR A 125 -13.25 6.67 4.98
N TYR A 126 -14.22 7.40 5.54
CA TYR A 126 -14.10 8.85 5.72
C TYR A 126 -13.09 9.25 6.80
N ALA A 127 -12.85 8.39 7.80
CA ALA A 127 -11.77 8.56 8.77
C ALA A 127 -10.40 8.47 8.08
N LEU A 128 -10.21 7.45 7.24
CA LEU A 128 -8.98 7.26 6.47
C LEU A 128 -8.80 8.37 5.41
N ALA A 129 -9.88 8.77 4.75
CA ALA A 129 -9.88 9.89 3.81
C ALA A 129 -9.48 11.20 4.48
N GLY A 130 -9.80 11.40 5.77
CA GLY A 130 -9.31 12.54 6.55
C GLY A 130 -7.78 12.59 6.63
N ILE A 131 -7.12 11.43 6.80
CA ILE A 131 -5.65 11.33 6.82
C ILE A 131 -5.07 11.76 5.47
N PHE A 132 -5.54 11.17 4.37
CA PHE A 132 -5.02 11.46 3.04
C PHE A 132 -5.38 12.86 2.54
N ARG A 133 -6.58 13.38 2.88
CA ARG A 133 -7.00 14.75 2.55
C ARG A 133 -6.21 15.83 3.30
N SER A 134 -5.48 15.42 4.34
CA SER A 134 -4.50 16.26 5.05
C SER A 134 -3.13 16.28 4.34
N THR A 135 -3.06 15.83 3.09
CA THR A 135 -1.95 16.08 2.17
C THR A 135 -2.42 16.90 0.98
N GLU A 136 -1.51 17.70 0.43
CA GLU A 136 -1.75 18.49 -0.76
C GLU A 136 -0.98 17.87 -1.93
N PRO A 137 -1.67 17.31 -2.94
CA PRO A 137 -1.02 16.68 -4.09
C PRO A 137 -0.72 17.68 -5.22
N PHE A 138 -1.18 18.93 -5.13
CA PHE A 138 -1.12 19.92 -6.21
C PHE A 138 -0.43 21.22 -5.82
N GLN A 139 0.45 21.74 -6.67
CA GLN A 139 1.24 22.96 -6.40
C GLN A 139 0.44 24.25 -6.57
N ASN A 140 -0.32 24.36 -7.67
CA ASN A 140 -1.08 25.55 -8.03
C ASN A 140 -2.41 25.12 -8.65
N GLU A 141 -3.50 25.47 -7.99
CA GLU A 141 -4.85 25.17 -8.46
C GLU A 141 -5.36 26.23 -9.42
N VAL A 142 -4.78 26.26 -10.61
CA VAL A 142 -5.33 27.07 -11.71
C VAL A 142 -6.53 26.31 -12.28
N ARG A 143 -7.61 27.04 -12.62
CA ARG A 143 -8.87 26.46 -13.10
C ARG A 143 -8.68 25.39 -14.19
N ASN A 144 -7.74 25.60 -15.11
CA ASN A 144 -7.67 24.82 -16.36
C ASN A 144 -6.52 23.81 -16.44
N ALA A 145 -5.52 23.89 -15.57
CA ALA A 145 -4.41 22.95 -15.54
C ALA A 145 -3.81 22.91 -14.12
N THR A 146 -3.95 21.77 -13.45
CA THR A 146 -3.36 21.57 -12.13
C THR A 146 -2.13 20.69 -12.26
N MET A 147 -1.00 21.15 -11.74
CA MET A 147 0.24 20.37 -11.70
C MET A 147 0.45 19.79 -10.31
N TRP A 148 1.07 18.61 -10.26
CA TRP A 148 1.49 17.97 -9.03
C TRP A 148 2.68 18.71 -8.40
N TRP A 149 2.92 18.46 -7.11
CA TRP A 149 4.10 18.99 -6.44
C TRP A 149 5.39 18.34 -6.96
N GLU A 150 6.32 19.21 -7.32
CA GLU A 150 7.73 18.89 -7.50
C GLU A 150 8.53 19.90 -6.67
N PHE A 151 9.47 19.43 -5.86
CA PHE A 151 10.28 20.32 -5.03
C PHE A 151 11.75 19.89 -4.97
N PRO A 152 12.68 20.85 -4.82
CA PRO A 152 14.09 20.57 -4.64
C PRO A 152 14.36 20.01 -3.24
N VAL A 153 15.08 18.90 -3.17
CA VAL A 153 15.58 18.29 -1.93
C VAL A 153 17.08 18.62 -1.81
N PRO A 154 17.49 19.40 -0.78
CA PRO A 154 18.90 19.74 -0.57
C PRO A 154 19.79 18.50 -0.44
N GLN A 155 20.95 18.52 -1.09
CA GLN A 155 21.91 17.40 -1.08
C GLN A 155 23.14 17.66 -0.18
N GLY A 156 23.04 18.62 0.73
CA GLY A 156 24.15 19.09 1.55
C GLY A 156 24.85 20.32 0.96
N ALA A 157 25.86 20.82 1.67
CA ALA A 157 26.53 22.08 1.30
C ALA A 157 27.26 21.95 -0.05
N GLY A 158 26.95 22.86 -0.98
CA GLY A 158 27.63 22.96 -2.28
C GLY A 158 27.17 21.95 -3.35
N ALA A 159 26.22 21.06 -3.04
CA ALA A 159 25.64 20.13 -4.00
C ALA A 159 24.32 20.68 -4.56
N GLU A 160 24.11 20.51 -5.88
CA GLU A 160 22.84 20.85 -6.52
C GLU A 160 21.69 20.02 -5.92
N PRO A 161 20.54 20.65 -5.61
CA PRO A 161 19.39 19.91 -5.12
C PRO A 161 18.84 18.99 -6.20
N ILE A 162 18.28 17.86 -5.80
CA ILE A 162 17.52 17.02 -6.73
C ILE A 162 16.04 17.37 -6.65
N VAL A 163 15.38 17.42 -7.80
CA VAL A 163 13.92 17.59 -7.84
C VAL A 163 13.24 16.24 -7.70
N VAL A 164 12.23 16.17 -6.83
CA VAL A 164 11.44 14.97 -6.56
C VAL A 164 9.95 15.29 -6.65
N MET A 165 9.16 14.29 -7.05
CA MET A 165 7.71 14.32 -6.96
C MET A 165 7.28 13.69 -5.64
N ALA A 166 6.72 14.50 -4.74
CA ALA A 166 6.30 14.08 -3.41
C ALA A 166 5.14 14.98 -2.93
N PRO A 167 4.26 14.50 -2.03
CA PRO A 167 3.18 15.30 -1.49
C PRO A 167 3.72 16.35 -0.54
N LYS A 168 2.89 17.37 -0.28
CA LYS A 168 3.12 18.34 0.78
C LYS A 168 2.16 18.05 1.94
N GLU A 169 2.70 17.98 3.16
CA GLU A 169 1.86 17.89 4.35
C GLU A 169 1.00 19.16 4.47
N ALA A 170 -0.30 18.98 4.67
CA ALA A 170 -1.27 20.07 4.76
C ALA A 170 -1.92 20.11 6.16
N GLN A 171 -2.80 21.09 6.36
CA GLN A 171 -3.54 21.19 7.61
C GLN A 171 -4.40 19.94 7.85
N PRO A 172 -4.39 19.37 9.07
CA PRO A 172 -5.18 18.18 9.36
C PRO A 172 -6.68 18.41 9.18
N ARG A 173 -7.37 17.42 8.60
CA ARG A 173 -8.79 17.49 8.28
C ARG A 173 -9.56 16.29 8.83
N ASN A 174 -10.68 16.58 9.47
CA ASN A 174 -11.75 15.61 9.69
C ASN A 174 -12.77 15.79 8.58
N LEU A 175 -13.35 14.70 8.07
CA LEU A 175 -14.31 14.75 6.97
C LEU A 175 -15.72 14.45 7.43
N ARG A 176 -16.69 15.04 6.74
CA ARG A 176 -18.10 14.61 6.85
C ARG A 176 -18.31 13.42 5.93
N VAL A 177 -19.10 12.45 6.38
CA VAL A 177 -19.52 11.33 5.52
C VAL A 177 -20.29 11.87 4.33
N HIS A 178 -19.88 11.57 3.10
CA HIS A 178 -20.70 11.90 1.94
C HIS A 178 -21.76 10.82 1.76
N LEU A 179 -23.03 11.18 1.95
CA LEU A 179 -24.12 10.23 1.89
C LEU A 179 -24.24 9.72 0.45
N ARG A 180 -24.15 8.39 0.27
CA ARG A 180 -24.12 7.75 -1.05
C ARG A 180 -22.97 8.25 -1.94
N GLY A 181 -21.87 8.71 -1.34
CA GLY A 181 -20.69 9.23 -2.03
C GLY A 181 -20.88 10.65 -2.59
N ASN A 182 -22.05 11.26 -2.41
CA ASN A 182 -22.35 12.60 -2.92
C ASN A 182 -21.76 13.68 -2.00
N ARG A 183 -20.68 14.33 -2.44
CA ARG A 183 -19.97 15.38 -1.66
C ARG A 183 -20.80 16.61 -1.30
N PHE A 184 -21.95 16.83 -1.94
CA PHE A 184 -22.86 17.90 -1.58
C PHE A 184 -23.87 17.47 -0.50
N THR A 185 -24.05 16.17 -0.30
CA THR A 185 -24.98 15.61 0.70
C THR A 185 -24.18 15.07 1.87
N LEU A 186 -24.00 15.89 2.90
CA LEU A 186 -23.08 15.62 4.00
C LEU A 186 -23.80 15.07 5.24
N GLY A 187 -23.26 14.01 5.80
CA GLY A 187 -23.65 13.43 7.09
C GLY A 187 -22.81 13.96 8.25
N LYS A 188 -22.63 13.10 9.26
CA LYS A 188 -21.85 13.39 10.47
C LYS A 188 -20.37 13.59 10.14
N ILE A 189 -19.70 14.42 10.95
CA ILE A 189 -18.23 14.53 10.95
C ILE A 189 -17.62 13.27 11.57
N VAL A 190 -16.52 12.80 10.99
CA VAL A 190 -15.76 11.64 11.47
C VAL A 190 -14.32 12.09 11.72
N PRO A 191 -13.78 11.86 12.93
CA PRO A 191 -12.37 12.09 13.20
C PRO A 191 -11.49 11.24 12.29
N ARG A 192 -10.38 11.80 11.83
CA ARG A 192 -9.39 11.04 11.07
C ARG A 192 -8.81 9.91 11.94
N ALA A 193 -8.78 8.71 11.40
CA ALA A 193 -8.31 7.50 12.07
C ALA A 193 -7.92 6.46 11.02
N PRO A 194 -7.03 5.50 11.33
CA PRO A 194 -6.87 4.31 10.53
C PRO A 194 -8.18 3.52 10.48
N PRO A 195 -8.38 2.67 9.46
CA PRO A 195 -9.64 1.95 9.33
C PRO A 195 -9.81 0.96 10.50
N GLY A 196 -10.89 1.12 11.26
CA GLY A 196 -11.22 0.26 12.41
C GLY A 196 -11.56 -1.19 12.05
N ILE A 197 -11.49 -1.58 10.77
CA ILE A 197 -11.84 -2.95 10.33
C ILE A 197 -10.92 -4.02 10.92
N ILE A 198 -9.66 -3.73 11.25
CA ILE A 198 -8.80 -4.75 11.85
C ILE A 198 -9.38 -5.24 13.18
N GLU A 199 -10.07 -4.38 13.94
CA GLU A 199 -10.80 -4.77 15.14
C GLU A 199 -12.02 -5.65 14.82
N ALA A 200 -12.61 -5.55 13.63
CA ALA A 200 -13.72 -6.40 13.22
C ALA A 200 -13.29 -7.75 12.62
N VAL A 201 -12.08 -7.83 12.05
CA VAL A 201 -11.52 -9.08 11.46
C VAL A 201 -10.64 -9.84 12.46
N SER A 202 -10.05 -9.15 13.44
CA SER A 202 -9.25 -9.71 14.53
C SER A 202 -9.60 -9.01 15.86
N PRO A 203 -10.77 -9.30 16.47
CA PRO A 203 -11.31 -8.60 17.64
C PRO A 203 -10.54 -8.77 18.95
N ALA A 204 -9.48 -9.58 18.96
CA ALA A 204 -8.56 -9.69 20.09
C ALA A 204 -7.21 -9.06 19.70
N GLU A 205 -6.79 -8.06 20.48
CA GLU A 205 -5.41 -7.58 20.65
C GLU A 205 -4.86 -6.49 19.69
N HIS A 206 -5.56 -6.10 18.62
CA HIS A 206 -4.95 -5.29 17.54
C HIS A 206 -5.72 -4.00 17.18
N SER A 207 -5.98 -3.14 18.17
CA SER A 207 -6.68 -1.87 17.95
C SER A 207 -5.90 -0.94 17.02
N ALA A 208 -6.59 -0.32 16.05
CA ALA A 208 -6.03 0.77 15.26
C ALA A 208 -5.46 1.88 16.17
N PRO A 209 -4.30 2.49 15.86
CA PRO A 209 -3.73 3.50 16.72
C PRO A 209 -4.68 4.69 16.84
N ILE A 210 -4.77 5.22 18.07
CA ILE A 210 -5.53 6.43 18.35
C ILE A 210 -4.73 7.61 17.81
N ILE A 211 -5.24 8.23 16.75
CA ILE A 211 -4.74 9.52 16.27
C ILE A 211 -5.27 10.61 17.20
N ASN A 212 -4.38 11.37 17.83
CA ASN A 212 -4.79 12.45 18.71
C ASN A 212 -5.54 13.52 17.88
N PRO A 213 -6.81 13.83 18.19
CA PRO A 213 -7.60 14.77 17.40
C PRO A 213 -7.01 16.19 17.37
N HIS A 214 -6.19 16.54 18.36
CA HIS A 214 -5.54 17.84 18.50
C HIS A 214 -4.13 17.89 17.89
N GLN A 215 -3.58 16.78 17.38
CA GLN A 215 -2.27 16.81 16.75
C GLN A 215 -2.31 17.62 15.44
N LEU A 216 -1.18 18.26 15.13
CA LEU A 216 -1.03 19.10 13.94
C LEU A 216 -0.57 18.32 12.69
N SER A 217 -0.30 17.02 12.82
CA SER A 217 0.04 16.13 11.71
C SER A 217 -1.20 15.48 11.09
N SER A 218 -1.06 15.05 9.82
CA SER A 218 -2.11 14.36 9.04
C SER A 218 -2.60 13.07 9.67
N GLY A 219 -1.73 12.36 10.41
CA GLY A 219 -1.97 10.98 10.81
C GLY A 219 -1.33 9.92 9.90
N ARG A 220 -0.64 10.34 8.82
CA ARG A 220 -0.02 9.41 7.87
C ARG A 220 1.04 8.53 8.50
N LEU A 221 1.87 9.10 9.38
CA LEU A 221 2.95 8.34 10.02
C LEU A 221 2.40 7.26 10.97
N GLU A 222 1.33 7.56 11.69
CA GLU A 222 0.62 6.63 12.56
C GLU A 222 -0.04 5.51 11.76
N LEU A 223 -0.72 5.86 10.65
CA LEU A 223 -1.26 4.88 9.70
C LEU A 223 -0.15 3.99 9.14
N ALA A 224 0.96 4.57 8.71
CA ALA A 224 2.07 3.85 8.10
C ALA A 224 2.71 2.85 9.07
N ARG A 225 2.94 3.26 10.34
CA ARG A 225 3.44 2.38 11.40
C ARG A 225 2.49 1.25 11.74
N TRP A 226 1.18 1.51 11.70
CA TRP A 226 0.18 0.47 11.97
C TRP A 226 0.02 -0.53 10.82
N ILE A 227 0.12 -0.08 9.57
CA ILE A 227 0.19 -0.98 8.41
C ILE A 227 1.45 -1.84 8.50
N ALA A 228 2.59 -1.24 8.82
CA ALA A 228 3.89 -1.92 8.90
C ALA A 228 4.16 -2.64 10.23
N SER A 229 3.19 -2.73 11.12
CA SER A 229 3.36 -3.39 12.42
C SER A 229 3.37 -4.91 12.25
N PRO A 230 4.26 -5.65 12.94
CA PRO A 230 4.24 -7.12 12.93
C PRO A 230 2.98 -7.70 13.55
N GLU A 231 2.29 -6.91 14.36
CA GLU A 231 0.99 -7.24 14.95
C GLU A 231 -0.18 -6.97 13.98
N ASN A 232 0.05 -6.35 12.81
CA ASN A 232 -0.98 -6.22 11.79
C ASN A 232 -1.32 -7.60 11.19
N PRO A 233 -2.58 -8.10 11.31
CA PRO A 233 -2.91 -9.45 10.87
C PRO A 233 -2.97 -9.61 9.35
N LEU A 234 -3.00 -8.53 8.57
CA LEU A 234 -3.21 -8.60 7.12
C LEU A 234 -1.93 -8.35 6.34
N THR A 235 -1.18 -7.30 6.68
CA THR A 235 -0.05 -6.85 5.86
C THR A 235 1.00 -7.92 5.55
N PRO A 236 1.55 -8.65 6.53
CA PRO A 236 2.55 -9.68 6.22
C PRO A 236 1.91 -10.87 5.46
N ARG A 237 0.67 -11.26 5.78
CA ARG A 237 -0.05 -12.35 5.07
C ARG A 237 -0.28 -12.02 3.59
N VAL A 238 -0.71 -10.79 3.31
CA VAL A 238 -0.97 -10.30 1.95
C VAL A 238 0.32 -10.33 1.12
N LEU A 239 1.41 -9.82 1.67
CA LEU A 239 2.69 -9.85 0.97
C LEU A 239 3.18 -11.28 0.72
N VAL A 240 3.20 -12.12 1.75
CA VAL A 240 3.62 -13.53 1.64
C VAL A 240 2.80 -14.26 0.57
N ASN A 241 1.48 -14.06 0.56
CA ASN A 241 0.61 -14.65 -0.44
C ASN A 241 0.92 -14.17 -1.87
N ARG A 242 1.24 -12.88 -2.04
CA ARG A 242 1.63 -12.34 -3.35
C ARG A 242 2.98 -12.89 -3.82
N VAL A 243 3.96 -13.00 -2.93
CA VAL A 243 5.26 -13.61 -3.26
C VAL A 243 5.10 -15.08 -3.62
N TRP A 244 4.27 -15.81 -2.87
CA TRP A 244 3.89 -17.18 -3.21
C TRP A 244 3.24 -17.25 -4.59
N GLN A 245 2.27 -16.39 -4.87
CA GLN A 245 1.59 -16.33 -6.17
C GLN A 245 2.56 -16.07 -7.33
N LEU A 246 3.57 -15.21 -7.14
CA LEU A 246 4.57 -14.94 -8.18
C LEU A 246 5.42 -16.17 -8.52
N HIS A 247 5.69 -17.03 -7.54
CA HIS A 247 6.47 -18.26 -7.75
C HIS A 247 5.63 -19.43 -8.26
N PHE A 248 4.39 -19.57 -7.78
CA PHE A 248 3.54 -20.75 -8.07
C PHE A 248 2.40 -20.47 -9.06
N GLY A 249 2.20 -19.22 -9.49
CA GLY A 249 1.12 -18.78 -10.39
C GLY A 249 -0.24 -18.56 -9.71
N ARG A 250 -0.47 -19.14 -8.53
CA ARG A 250 -1.67 -18.94 -7.70
C ARG A 250 -1.27 -18.71 -6.25
N GLY A 251 -1.89 -17.74 -5.59
CA GLY A 251 -1.73 -17.52 -4.16
C GLY A 251 -2.30 -18.67 -3.33
N ILE A 252 -1.84 -18.80 -2.09
CA ILE A 252 -2.48 -19.68 -1.08
C ILE A 252 -3.94 -19.23 -0.88
N VAL A 253 -4.15 -17.92 -0.84
CA VAL A 253 -5.42 -17.23 -1.07
C VAL A 253 -5.47 -16.82 -2.54
N GLY A 254 -6.42 -17.36 -3.32
CA GLY A 254 -6.50 -17.10 -4.76
C GLY A 254 -6.91 -15.68 -5.15
N THR A 255 -7.42 -14.89 -4.20
CA THR A 255 -7.81 -13.49 -4.37
C THR A 255 -6.83 -12.55 -3.65
N PRO A 256 -5.67 -12.24 -4.22
CA PRO A 256 -4.60 -11.51 -3.53
C PRO A 256 -4.99 -10.07 -3.13
N ASP A 257 -5.99 -9.48 -3.79
CA ASP A 257 -6.50 -8.13 -3.52
C ASP A 257 -7.73 -8.12 -2.58
N ASN A 258 -8.19 -9.29 -2.13
CA ASN A 258 -9.34 -9.41 -1.25
C ASN A 258 -9.16 -10.58 -0.26
N PHE A 259 -8.76 -10.24 0.96
CA PHE A 259 -8.66 -11.10 2.14
C PHE A 259 -9.88 -10.97 3.06
N GLY A 260 -10.88 -10.17 2.66
CA GLY A 260 -12.16 -10.06 3.37
C GLY A 260 -13.04 -11.30 3.19
N THR A 261 -14.28 -11.22 3.68
CA THR A 261 -15.31 -12.26 3.64
C THR A 261 -15.68 -12.76 2.24
N ARG A 262 -15.41 -11.96 1.20
CA ARG A 262 -15.59 -12.38 -0.21
C ARG A 262 -14.32 -12.89 -0.89
N GLY A 263 -13.19 -12.83 -0.21
CA GLY A 263 -11.96 -13.48 -0.64
C GLY A 263 -12.11 -14.99 -0.65
N GLU A 264 -11.29 -15.67 -1.44
CA GLU A 264 -11.14 -17.11 -1.28
C GLU A 264 -10.49 -17.43 0.07
N LEU A 265 -10.92 -18.53 0.69
CA LEU A 265 -10.24 -19.04 1.88
C LEU A 265 -8.84 -19.56 1.49
N PRO A 266 -7.85 -19.44 2.39
CA PRO A 266 -6.53 -20.02 2.15
C PRO A 266 -6.65 -21.53 1.95
N THR A 267 -6.07 -22.03 0.87
CA THR A 267 -5.97 -23.47 0.58
C THR A 267 -5.18 -24.22 1.65
N ASN A 268 -4.23 -23.54 2.30
CA ASN A 268 -3.51 -24.04 3.47
C ASN A 268 -3.26 -22.89 4.47
N PRO A 269 -4.16 -22.66 5.45
CA PRO A 269 -4.02 -21.57 6.41
C PRO A 269 -2.77 -21.71 7.30
N VAL A 270 -2.45 -22.94 7.72
CA VAL A 270 -1.29 -23.21 8.58
C VAL A 270 0.03 -22.83 7.89
N LEU A 271 0.16 -23.14 6.61
CA LEU A 271 1.32 -22.75 5.81
C LEU A 271 1.43 -21.24 5.67
N LEU A 272 0.31 -20.55 5.40
CA LEU A 272 0.30 -19.09 5.28
C LEU A 272 0.74 -18.44 6.59
N ASP A 273 0.19 -18.88 7.72
CA ASP A 273 0.55 -18.36 9.05
C ASP A 273 2.02 -18.63 9.38
N TRP A 274 2.51 -19.84 9.10
CA TRP A 274 3.92 -20.18 9.32
C TRP A 274 4.86 -19.34 8.46
N LEU A 275 4.60 -19.19 7.15
CA LEU A 275 5.41 -18.34 6.26
C LEU A 275 5.39 -16.87 6.70
N THR A 276 4.23 -16.41 7.19
CA THR A 276 4.05 -15.05 7.72
C THR A 276 4.92 -14.83 8.96
N ALA A 277 4.91 -15.77 9.91
CA ALA A 277 5.76 -15.73 11.09
C ALA A 277 7.25 -15.73 10.71
N GLN A 278 7.67 -16.62 9.82
CA GLN A 278 9.06 -16.67 9.34
C GLN A 278 9.50 -15.38 8.64
N PHE A 279 8.60 -14.76 7.87
CA PHE A 279 8.88 -13.50 7.21
C PHE A 279 9.10 -12.36 8.22
N VAL A 280 8.23 -12.24 9.21
CA VAL A 280 8.38 -11.24 10.29
C VAL A 280 9.64 -11.51 11.12
N GLU A 281 9.89 -12.76 11.53
CA GLU A 281 11.09 -13.17 12.29
C GLU A 281 12.40 -12.90 11.53
N SER A 282 12.38 -12.95 10.20
CA SER A 282 13.53 -12.59 9.36
C SER A 282 13.84 -11.09 9.32
N GLY A 283 13.08 -10.27 10.05
CA GLY A 283 13.17 -8.81 9.99
C GLY A 283 12.56 -8.27 8.69
N TRP A 284 11.48 -8.88 8.20
CA TRP A 284 10.79 -8.47 6.98
C TRP A 284 11.68 -8.51 5.72
N SER A 285 12.65 -9.43 5.66
CA SER A 285 13.55 -9.60 4.52
C SER A 285 12.85 -10.30 3.36
N MET A 286 12.76 -9.59 2.23
CA MET A 286 12.19 -10.14 1.00
C MET A 286 13.07 -11.25 0.45
N LYS A 287 14.39 -11.08 0.48
CA LYS A 287 15.34 -12.10 0.02
C LYS A 287 15.25 -13.37 0.86
N ALA A 288 15.10 -13.26 2.18
CA ALA A 288 14.91 -14.41 3.05
C ALA A 288 13.61 -15.17 2.71
N LEU A 289 12.50 -14.46 2.50
CA LEU A 289 11.23 -15.06 2.10
C LEU A 289 11.33 -15.76 0.74
N HIS A 290 11.90 -15.10 -0.28
CA HIS A 290 12.12 -15.73 -1.59
C HIS A 290 13.00 -16.98 -1.45
N ARG A 291 14.10 -16.92 -0.68
CA ARG A 291 15.00 -18.05 -0.44
C ARG A 291 14.27 -19.21 0.23
N LEU A 292 13.47 -18.93 1.26
CA LEU A 292 12.68 -19.93 1.98
C LEU A 292 11.76 -20.69 1.02
N ILE A 293 11.05 -19.95 0.17
CA ILE A 293 10.12 -20.55 -0.82
C ILE A 293 10.88 -21.36 -1.87
N VAL A 294 11.92 -20.82 -2.51
CA VAL A 294 12.59 -21.52 -3.63
C VAL A 294 13.43 -22.72 -3.20
N LEU A 295 13.85 -22.78 -1.94
CA LEU A 295 14.55 -23.94 -1.38
C LEU A 295 13.59 -25.01 -0.82
N SER A 296 12.29 -24.73 -0.75
CA SER A 296 11.28 -25.68 -0.29
C SER A 296 11.20 -26.92 -1.19
N ALA A 297 10.74 -28.04 -0.65
CA ALA A 297 10.43 -29.23 -1.44
C ALA A 297 9.33 -28.94 -2.48
N SER A 298 8.31 -28.17 -2.10
CA SER A 298 7.17 -27.80 -2.96
C SER A 298 7.62 -27.09 -4.24
N TYR A 299 8.54 -26.13 -4.15
CA TYR A 299 9.06 -25.43 -5.33
C TYR A 299 9.96 -26.33 -6.20
N ARG A 300 10.73 -27.23 -5.58
CA ARG A 300 11.59 -28.17 -6.31
C ARG A 300 10.79 -29.24 -7.06
N MET A 301 9.68 -29.72 -6.49
CA MET A 301 8.79 -30.69 -7.15
C MET A 301 8.10 -30.10 -8.38
N GLN A 302 7.62 -28.85 -8.30
CA GLN A 302 6.98 -28.18 -9.44
C GLN A 302 7.92 -28.05 -10.66
N ASN A 303 9.22 -27.92 -10.44
CA ASN A 303 10.22 -27.84 -11.50
C ASN A 303 10.72 -29.20 -12.00
N GLN A 304 10.25 -30.33 -11.45
CA GLN A 304 10.63 -31.68 -11.91
C GLN A 304 9.69 -32.24 -12.98
N GLU A 305 8.42 -31.83 -13.02
CA GLU A 305 7.46 -32.31 -14.04
C GLU A 305 7.88 -31.92 -15.47
N THR A 306 8.66 -30.86 -15.65
CA THR A 306 9.14 -30.41 -16.97
C THR A 306 10.22 -31.30 -17.59
N VAL A 307 10.84 -32.22 -16.82
CA VAL A 307 11.94 -33.08 -17.32
C VAL A 307 11.45 -34.48 -17.69
N SER A 308 10.19 -34.84 -17.43
CA SER A 308 9.70 -36.22 -17.59
C SER A 308 8.48 -36.39 -18.50
N HIS A 309 8.39 -35.61 -19.58
CA HIS A 309 7.54 -35.97 -20.73
C HIS A 309 8.26 -36.90 -21.73
N SER A 310 8.66 -38.09 -21.27
CA SER A 310 8.86 -39.26 -22.14
C SER A 310 8.85 -40.57 -21.34
N ALA A 311 7.77 -40.90 -20.64
CA ALA A 311 7.26 -42.27 -20.41
C ALA A 311 6.19 -42.22 -19.31
N GLY A 312 4.99 -42.73 -19.62
CA GLY A 312 3.85 -42.70 -18.72
C GLY A 312 4.02 -43.56 -17.46
N VAL A 313 3.53 -43.06 -16.33
CA VAL A 313 3.15 -43.83 -15.13
C VAL A 313 1.88 -43.19 -14.52
N PRO A 314 0.90 -43.96 -13.99
CA PRO A 314 -0.42 -43.45 -13.60
C PRO A 314 -0.46 -42.77 -12.23
N LEU A 315 -1.51 -41.96 -12.04
CA LEU A 315 -1.97 -41.31 -10.80
C LEU A 315 -1.96 -42.25 -9.58
N GLN A 316 -1.10 -41.96 -8.58
CA GLN A 316 -1.40 -42.02 -7.13
C GLN A 316 -0.12 -41.78 -6.30
N ALA A 317 -0.04 -40.64 -5.61
CA ALA A 317 0.80 -40.31 -4.44
C ALA A 317 1.01 -38.77 -4.42
N GLN A 318 1.03 -38.02 -3.32
CA GLN A 318 1.03 -38.32 -1.89
C GLN A 318 0.74 -37.01 -1.14
N LEU A 319 -0.21 -37.06 -0.21
CA LEU A 319 -0.30 -36.15 0.93
C LEU A 319 0.85 -36.48 1.88
N SER A 320 1.97 -35.77 1.77
CA SER A 320 3.08 -35.81 2.75
C SER A 320 3.92 -34.54 2.64
N ILE A 321 3.47 -33.46 3.28
CA ILE A 321 4.36 -32.34 3.62
C ILE A 321 5.18 -32.82 4.83
N TYR A 322 6.42 -33.25 4.59
CA TYR A 322 7.43 -33.38 5.64
C TYR A 322 8.78 -32.87 5.13
N ALA A 323 9.45 -32.16 6.04
CA ALA A 323 10.80 -31.61 5.96
C ALA A 323 10.96 -30.32 5.14
N VAL A 324 10.57 -29.21 5.75
CA VAL A 324 11.49 -28.08 5.96
C VAL A 324 11.53 -27.81 7.46
#